data_AF-A0A4Q9Q411-F1
#
_entry.id   AF-A0A4Q9Q411-F1
#
_cell.length_a   1.000
_cell.length_b   1.000
_cell.length_c   1.000
_cell.angle_alpha   90.00
_cell.angle_beta   90.00
_cell.angle_gamma   90.00
#
_symmetry.space_group_name_H-M   'P 1'
#
loop_
_entity.id
_entity.type
_entity.pdbx_description
1 polymer ?
#
loop_
_entity_poly.entity_id
_entity_poly.type
_entity_poly.pdbx_seq_one_letter_code
_entity_poly.pdbx_strand_id
1 'polypeptide(L)'
;MSLPGDVREFLDNYPDLPDDPSLNSNLRFYSNLERCRPDNLLIDELHEQWKTDYAKLEYKHGYIQWLFPLQEYGMNFEAQPLQKHEIADMKADPKIIERLERSYEIMLGFFGMELVSKETGELRRVQKWEERYFNLARAPHNNLRISRILKCLSEFGLERYNAGFLLFVLYEQSANNILRSNILVNSMDRWWANCLRNPEERAWIKDTIQKVRSGSTDYVFTDEAYRDALKRRKETGKLQG
;
A
#
# COMPACT_ATOMS: atom_id res chain seq x y z
N MET A 1 -2.49 -7.69 -21.56
CA MET A 1 -1.09 -7.98 -21.15
C MET A 1 -1.12 -9.06 -20.09
N SER A 2 -0.15 -9.98 -20.09
CA SER A 2 0.01 -10.98 -19.03
C SER A 2 0.37 -10.32 -17.70
N LEU A 3 -0.14 -10.86 -16.59
CA LEU A 3 0.24 -10.41 -15.24
C LEU A 3 1.74 -10.63 -15.02
N PRO A 4 2.46 -9.65 -14.43
CA PRO A 4 3.85 -9.86 -14.00
C PRO A 4 4.00 -11.08 -13.10
N GLY A 5 5.13 -11.79 -13.18
CA GLY A 5 5.38 -13.02 -12.40
C GLY A 5 5.27 -12.78 -10.89
N ASP A 6 5.94 -11.74 -10.42
CA ASP A 6 5.89 -11.25 -9.03
C ASP A 6 4.46 -11.00 -8.49
N VAL A 7 3.58 -10.45 -9.34
CA VAL A 7 2.16 -10.24 -8.98
C VAL A 7 1.42 -11.58 -8.92
N ARG A 8 1.76 -12.53 -9.79
CA ARG A 8 1.15 -13.85 -9.81
C ARG A 8 1.51 -14.65 -8.57
N GLU A 9 2.78 -14.67 -8.18
CA GLU A 9 3.24 -15.32 -6.94
C GLU A 9 2.51 -14.77 -5.70
N PHE A 10 2.37 -13.45 -5.62
CA PHE A 10 1.57 -12.79 -4.58
C PHE A 10 0.10 -13.23 -4.60
N LEU A 11 -0.54 -13.26 -5.77
CA LEU A 11 -1.95 -13.67 -5.90
C LEU A 11 -2.16 -15.15 -5.56
N ASP A 12 -1.18 -15.99 -5.87
CA ASP A 12 -1.19 -17.44 -5.59
C ASP A 12 -0.73 -17.75 -4.16
N ASN A 13 -0.50 -16.73 -3.33
CA ASN A 13 -0.08 -16.85 -1.92
C ASN A 13 1.24 -17.63 -1.76
N TYR A 14 2.19 -17.39 -2.65
CA TYR A 14 3.55 -17.92 -2.57
C TYR A 14 3.57 -19.44 -2.29
N PRO A 15 3.04 -20.27 -3.22
CA PRO A 15 2.81 -21.69 -2.97
C PRO A 15 4.12 -22.47 -2.70
N ASP A 16 5.23 -22.03 -3.29
CA ASP A 16 6.53 -22.69 -3.19
C ASP A 16 7.37 -22.23 -1.99
N LEU A 17 6.90 -21.25 -1.21
CA LEU A 17 7.61 -20.78 -0.03
C LEU A 17 7.20 -21.57 1.23
N PRO A 18 8.15 -22.31 1.85
CA PRO A 18 7.89 -23.01 3.10
C PRO A 18 7.76 -22.01 4.26
N ASP A 19 7.09 -22.44 5.32
CA ASP A 19 7.04 -21.72 6.59
C ASP A 19 8.14 -22.28 7.50
N ASP A 20 9.06 -21.43 7.97
CA ASP A 20 10.10 -21.82 8.93
C ASP A 20 9.75 -21.25 10.32
N PRO A 21 9.27 -22.08 11.27
CA PRO A 21 8.84 -21.62 12.59
C PRO A 21 9.96 -21.00 13.45
N SER A 22 11.22 -21.17 13.07
CA SER A 22 12.35 -20.54 13.79
C SER A 22 12.53 -19.07 13.44
N LEU A 23 11.99 -18.62 12.31
CA LEU A 23 12.14 -17.28 11.75
C LEU A 23 11.03 -16.34 12.23
N ASN A 24 11.36 -15.43 13.15
CA ASN A 24 10.37 -14.59 13.86
C ASN A 24 10.71 -13.08 13.84
N SER A 25 11.62 -12.63 12.96
CA SER A 25 12.10 -11.25 12.99
C SER A 25 11.01 -10.21 12.73
N ASN A 26 10.04 -10.47 11.84
CA ASN A 26 8.94 -9.52 11.58
C ASN A 26 8.01 -9.44 12.79
N LEU A 27 7.60 -10.59 13.33
CA LEU A 27 6.77 -10.64 14.53
C LEU A 27 7.46 -9.89 15.68
N ARG A 28 8.75 -10.15 15.94
CA ARG A 28 9.51 -9.48 16.99
C ARG A 28 9.69 -7.98 16.76
N PHE A 29 9.91 -7.55 15.51
CA PHE A 29 9.98 -6.12 15.16
C PHE A 29 8.64 -5.43 15.46
N TYR A 30 7.53 -6.01 15.03
CA TYR A 30 6.19 -5.47 15.29
C TYR A 30 5.73 -5.61 16.74
N SER A 31 6.26 -6.58 17.50
CA SER A 31 6.14 -6.63 18.96
C SER A 31 7.01 -5.59 19.67
N ASN A 32 7.82 -4.81 18.94
CA ASN A 32 8.75 -3.80 19.45
C ASN A 32 9.86 -4.41 20.33
N LEU A 33 10.32 -5.60 19.97
CA LEU A 33 11.38 -6.38 20.65
C LEU A 33 12.65 -6.51 19.80
N GLU A 34 12.57 -6.25 18.51
CA GLU A 34 13.68 -6.33 17.57
C GLU A 34 13.86 -5.02 16.83
N ARG A 35 15.12 -4.66 16.56
CA ARG A 35 15.49 -3.43 15.86
C ARG A 35 15.63 -3.71 14.38
N CYS A 36 15.02 -2.87 13.55
CA CYS A 36 15.20 -2.97 12.10
C CYS A 36 16.66 -2.73 11.72
N ARG A 37 17.09 -3.35 10.64
CA ARG A 37 18.42 -3.16 10.04
C ARG A 37 18.29 -2.53 8.65
N PRO A 38 19.17 -1.60 8.25
CA PRO A 38 20.38 -1.17 8.97
C PRO A 38 20.15 -0.03 9.97
N ASP A 39 18.94 0.55 10.05
CA ASP A 39 18.70 1.80 10.78
C ASP A 39 18.70 1.67 12.32
N ASN A 40 18.69 0.45 12.85
CA ASN A 40 18.83 0.10 14.26
C ASN A 40 17.74 0.70 15.18
N LEU A 41 16.51 0.80 14.69
CA LEU A 41 15.36 1.36 15.42
C LEU A 41 14.32 0.28 15.74
N LEU A 42 13.71 0.36 16.92
CA LEU A 42 12.46 -0.34 17.19
C LEU A 42 11.32 0.32 16.39
N ILE A 43 10.22 -0.39 16.15
CA ILE A 43 9.10 0.13 15.36
C ILE A 43 8.51 1.41 15.96
N ASP A 44 8.34 1.47 17.29
CA ASP A 44 7.77 2.65 17.96
C ASP A 44 8.74 3.85 17.89
N GLU A 45 10.05 3.60 17.96
CA GLU A 45 11.09 4.63 17.78
C GLU A 45 11.09 5.17 16.34
N LEU A 46 11.01 4.29 15.35
CA LEU A 46 10.94 4.66 13.94
C LEU A 46 9.71 5.50 13.67
N HIS A 47 8.54 5.06 14.14
CA HIS A 47 7.30 5.80 13.98
C HIS A 47 7.36 7.18 14.63
N GLU A 48 7.96 7.30 15.81
CA GLU A 48 8.03 8.59 16.49
C GLU A 48 9.04 9.54 15.83
N GLN A 49 10.23 9.04 15.49
CA GLN A 49 11.29 9.86 14.94
C GLN A 49 11.03 10.26 13.48
N TRP A 50 10.42 9.38 12.67
CA TRP A 50 10.36 9.56 11.22
C TRP A 50 8.97 9.96 10.69
N LYS A 51 7.94 10.07 11.55
CA LYS A 51 6.55 10.40 11.15
C LYS A 51 6.41 11.60 10.21
N THR A 52 7.30 12.57 10.32
CA THR A 52 7.33 13.78 9.48
C THR A 52 8.71 14.07 8.89
N ASP A 53 9.66 13.13 9.01
CA ASP A 53 11.01 13.28 8.45
C ASP A 53 11.05 12.70 7.03
N TYR A 54 10.41 13.41 6.10
CA TYR A 54 10.28 12.98 4.71
C TYR A 54 11.63 12.94 3.97
N ALA A 55 12.60 13.77 4.37
CA ALA A 55 13.95 13.71 3.83
C ALA A 55 14.63 12.37 4.18
N LYS A 56 14.45 11.90 5.42
CA LYS A 56 14.93 10.59 5.85
C LYS A 56 14.22 9.46 5.12
N LEU A 57 12.89 9.52 4.99
CA LEU A 57 12.09 8.51 4.29
C LEU A 57 12.41 8.41 2.80
N GLU A 58 12.78 9.53 2.16
CA GLU A 58 13.26 9.54 0.77
C GLU A 58 14.64 8.89 0.67
N TYR A 59 15.62 9.38 1.44
CA TYR A 59 17.03 8.97 1.35
C TYR A 59 17.30 7.54 1.83
N LYS A 60 16.58 7.06 2.85
CA LYS A 60 16.76 5.70 3.38
C LYS A 60 15.86 4.72 2.62
N HIS A 61 16.37 3.52 2.35
CA HIS A 61 15.61 2.50 1.63
C HIS A 61 15.40 1.21 2.45
N GLY A 62 16.20 0.96 3.49
CA GLY A 62 16.14 -0.29 4.25
C GLY A 62 14.86 -0.48 5.08
N TYR A 63 14.30 0.60 5.60
CA TYR A 63 13.12 0.56 6.48
C TYR A 63 11.87 -0.02 5.81
N ILE A 64 11.69 0.16 4.50
CA ILE A 64 10.41 -0.14 3.84
C ILE A 64 10.07 -1.63 3.91
N GLN A 65 11.08 -2.49 3.96
CA GLN A 65 10.89 -3.94 4.06
C GLN A 65 10.53 -4.38 5.46
N TRP A 66 10.93 -3.62 6.48
CA TRP A 66 10.53 -3.86 7.86
C TRP A 66 9.13 -3.31 8.15
N LEU A 67 8.79 -2.14 7.60
CA LEU A 67 7.45 -1.54 7.77
C LEU A 67 6.36 -2.19 6.91
N PHE A 68 6.74 -2.88 5.84
CA PHE A 68 5.83 -3.60 4.95
C PHE A 68 6.49 -4.90 4.50
N PRO A 69 6.61 -5.88 5.40
CA PRO A 69 7.23 -7.16 5.08
C PRO A 69 6.35 -7.95 4.10
N LEU A 70 7.00 -8.73 3.24
CA LEU A 70 6.37 -9.63 2.27
C LEU A 70 7.01 -10.99 2.39
N GLN A 71 6.33 -12.03 1.90
CA GLN A 71 6.88 -13.39 1.87
C GLN A 71 8.06 -13.51 0.88
N GLU A 72 8.24 -12.54 -0.02
CA GLU A 72 9.36 -12.44 -0.96
C GLU A 72 10.50 -11.53 -0.45
N TYR A 73 11.73 -11.83 -0.88
CA TYR A 73 12.89 -10.97 -0.63
C TYR A 73 12.76 -9.62 -1.34
N GLY A 74 13.31 -8.58 -0.71
CA GLY A 74 13.53 -7.28 -1.34
C GLY A 74 15.02 -6.94 -1.43
N MET A 75 15.32 -5.65 -1.57
CA MET A 75 16.69 -5.12 -1.71
C MET A 75 17.51 -5.09 -0.40
N ASN A 76 16.83 -5.10 0.74
CA ASN A 76 17.39 -5.20 2.07
C ASN A 76 17.41 -6.66 2.49
N PHE A 77 18.57 -7.30 2.36
CA PHE A 77 18.76 -8.70 2.73
C PHE A 77 18.78 -8.94 4.24
N GLU A 78 18.88 -7.87 5.05
CA GLU A 78 18.79 -7.97 6.51
C GLU A 78 17.33 -8.03 6.99
N ALA A 79 16.35 -7.72 6.13
CA ALA A 79 14.94 -7.90 6.42
C ALA A 79 14.53 -9.33 6.02
N GLN A 80 14.25 -10.15 7.03
CA GLN A 80 13.74 -11.51 6.87
C GLN A 80 12.41 -11.49 6.09
N PRO A 81 12.22 -12.33 5.05
CA PRO A 81 10.92 -12.51 4.44
C PRO A 81 9.85 -12.94 5.47
N LEU A 82 8.64 -12.43 5.28
CA LEU A 82 7.50 -12.67 6.14
C LEU A 82 7.09 -14.14 6.11
N GLN A 83 6.97 -14.74 7.29
CA GLN A 83 6.57 -16.14 7.42
C GLN A 83 5.05 -16.29 7.56
N LYS A 84 4.51 -17.47 7.25
CA LYS A 84 3.06 -17.72 7.29
C LYS A 84 2.54 -17.75 8.73
N HIS A 85 3.31 -18.31 9.66
CA HIS A 85 2.99 -18.24 11.09
C HIS A 85 3.05 -16.80 11.63
N GLU A 86 4.04 -16.00 11.21
CA GLU A 86 4.12 -14.57 11.58
C GLU A 86 2.86 -13.82 11.13
N ILE A 87 2.37 -14.04 9.89
CA ILE A 87 1.12 -13.43 9.41
C ILE A 87 -0.05 -13.79 10.32
N ALA A 88 -0.19 -15.06 10.69
CA ALA A 88 -1.29 -15.52 11.55
C ALA A 88 -1.24 -14.83 12.93
N ASP A 89 -0.09 -14.83 13.58
CA ASP A 89 0.10 -14.26 14.92
C ASP A 89 -0.06 -12.74 14.92
N MET A 90 0.54 -12.06 13.94
CA MET A 90 0.44 -10.61 13.79
C MET A 90 -1.00 -10.15 13.49
N LYS A 91 -1.79 -10.94 12.72
CA LYS A 91 -3.21 -10.64 12.48
C LYS A 91 -4.08 -10.82 13.72
N ALA A 92 -3.66 -11.70 14.63
CA ALA A 92 -4.37 -11.96 15.88
C ALA A 92 -4.10 -10.90 16.96
N ASP A 93 -3.05 -10.07 16.82
CA ASP A 93 -2.68 -9.01 17.77
C ASP A 93 -3.13 -7.61 17.26
N PRO A 94 -4.17 -7.01 17.88
CA PRO A 94 -4.64 -5.67 17.50
C PRO A 94 -3.59 -4.57 17.60
N LYS A 95 -2.62 -4.69 18.52
CA LYS A 95 -1.55 -3.71 18.70
C LYS A 95 -0.54 -3.76 17.55
N ILE A 96 -0.29 -4.96 17.01
CA ILE A 96 0.53 -5.12 15.80
C ILE A 96 -0.17 -4.53 14.59
N ILE A 97 -1.48 -4.77 14.45
CA ILE A 97 -2.28 -4.15 13.39
C ILE A 97 -2.26 -2.62 13.50
N GLU A 98 -2.41 -2.05 14.70
CA GLU A 98 -2.28 -0.60 14.93
C GLU A 98 -0.92 -0.05 14.48
N ARG A 99 0.18 -0.76 14.75
CA ARG A 99 1.52 -0.38 14.26
C ARG A 99 1.66 -0.47 12.75
N LEU A 100 1.05 -1.47 12.11
CA LEU A 100 1.02 -1.56 10.65
C LEU A 100 0.24 -0.38 10.05
N GLU A 101 -0.91 -0.03 10.64
CA GLU A 101 -1.68 1.14 10.23
C GLU A 101 -0.90 2.45 10.41
N ARG A 102 -0.20 2.62 11.53
CA ARG A 102 0.66 3.79 11.76
C ARG A 102 1.79 3.87 10.73
N SER A 103 2.36 2.73 10.33
CA SER A 103 3.34 2.67 9.24
C SER A 103 2.75 3.16 7.92
N TYR A 104 1.51 2.76 7.62
CA TYR A 104 0.77 3.20 6.44
C TYR A 104 0.47 4.70 6.46
N GLU A 105 0.01 5.24 7.59
CA GLU A 105 -0.23 6.68 7.77
C GLU A 105 1.03 7.52 7.55
N ILE A 106 2.19 7.07 8.04
CA ILE A 106 3.49 7.73 7.79
C ILE A 106 3.81 7.77 6.30
N MET A 107 3.63 6.64 5.59
CA MET A 107 3.89 6.56 4.15
C MET A 107 2.90 7.39 3.34
N LEU A 108 1.61 7.40 3.71
CA LEU A 108 0.63 8.31 3.12
C LEU A 108 1.06 9.76 3.26
N GLY A 109 1.45 10.16 4.48
CA GLY A 109 1.97 11.49 4.76
C GLY A 109 3.14 11.83 3.85
N PHE A 110 4.10 10.92 3.72
CA PHE A 110 5.24 11.06 2.81
C PHE A 110 4.82 11.23 1.33
N PHE A 111 3.76 10.55 0.89
CA PHE A 111 3.19 10.67 -0.46
C PHE A 111 2.27 11.88 -0.65
N GLY A 112 1.98 12.67 0.39
CA GLY A 112 1.11 13.83 0.32
C GLY A 112 -0.37 13.55 0.55
N MET A 113 -0.67 12.45 1.21
CA MET A 113 -2.02 11.98 1.50
C MET A 113 -2.19 11.76 3.01
N GLU A 114 -3.42 11.81 3.51
CA GLU A 114 -3.73 11.42 4.89
C GLU A 114 -4.94 10.50 4.91
N LEU A 115 -4.93 9.56 5.85
CA LEU A 115 -6.02 8.64 6.11
C LEU A 115 -7.10 9.37 6.93
N VAL A 116 -8.28 9.56 6.33
CA VAL A 116 -9.43 10.19 6.97
C VAL A 116 -10.23 9.18 7.79
N SER A 117 -10.32 7.94 7.31
CA SER A 117 -11.11 6.88 7.93
C SER A 117 -10.40 5.54 7.87
N LYS A 118 -10.06 5.01 9.05
CA LYS A 118 -9.53 3.65 9.20
C LYS A 118 -10.56 2.58 8.81
N GLU A 119 -11.84 2.88 8.92
CA GLU A 119 -12.91 1.93 8.58
C GLU A 119 -13.10 1.76 7.08
N THR A 120 -12.95 2.83 6.31
CA THR A 120 -13.23 2.83 4.85
C THR A 120 -11.97 2.87 4.00
N GLY A 121 -10.84 3.32 4.54
CA GLY A 121 -9.64 3.63 3.78
C GLY A 121 -9.72 4.98 3.05
N GLU A 122 -10.66 5.85 3.41
CA GLU A 122 -10.81 7.16 2.78
C GLU A 122 -9.55 8.01 2.99
N LEU A 123 -9.10 8.63 1.91
CA LEU A 123 -7.95 9.51 1.87
C LEU A 123 -8.35 10.92 1.46
N ARG A 124 -7.51 11.88 1.83
CA ARG A 124 -7.50 13.23 1.26
C ARG A 124 -6.06 13.72 1.12
N ARG A 125 -5.87 14.85 0.44
CA ARG A 125 -4.58 15.54 0.38
C ARG A 125 -4.23 16.12 1.76
N VAL A 126 -2.97 16.04 2.14
CA VAL A 126 -2.43 16.80 3.28
C VAL A 126 -2.27 18.29 2.93
N GLN A 127 -2.02 19.11 3.95
CA GLN A 127 -1.51 20.47 3.73
C GLN A 127 -0.14 20.44 3.06
N LYS A 128 0.10 21.33 2.08
CA LYS A 128 1.34 21.40 1.29
C LYS A 128 1.66 20.06 0.59
N TRP A 129 0.65 19.47 -0.04
CA TRP A 129 0.77 18.19 -0.77
C TRP A 129 1.59 18.31 -2.07
N GLU A 130 1.70 19.51 -2.63
CA GLU A 130 2.24 19.77 -3.98
C GLU A 130 3.68 19.27 -4.13
N GLU A 131 4.55 19.58 -3.16
CA GLU A 131 5.94 19.12 -3.15
C GLU A 131 6.04 17.59 -3.04
N ARG A 132 5.13 16.98 -2.28
CA ARG A 132 5.11 15.53 -2.05
C ARG A 132 4.61 14.78 -3.28
N TYR A 133 3.59 15.31 -3.95
CA TYR A 133 3.12 14.77 -5.24
C TYR A 133 4.17 14.95 -6.32
N PHE A 134 4.91 16.07 -6.33
CA PHE A 134 6.03 16.28 -7.22
C PHE A 134 7.12 15.23 -6.99
N ASN A 135 7.48 14.95 -5.74
CA ASN A 135 8.42 13.88 -5.40
C ASN A 135 7.90 12.51 -5.88
N LEU A 136 6.66 12.15 -5.52
CA LEU A 136 6.03 10.90 -5.93
C LEU A 136 6.03 10.71 -7.46
N ALA A 137 5.76 11.78 -8.21
CA ALA A 137 5.72 11.72 -9.68
C ALA A 137 7.09 11.59 -10.35
N ARG A 138 8.17 12.04 -9.68
CA ARG A 138 9.53 12.06 -10.25
C ARG A 138 10.44 10.95 -9.74
N ALA A 139 10.17 10.39 -8.57
CA ALA A 139 10.99 9.36 -7.94
C ALA A 139 10.39 7.96 -8.22
N PRO A 140 10.81 7.25 -9.30
CA PRO A 140 10.16 6.03 -9.74
C PRO A 140 10.22 4.89 -8.72
N HIS A 141 11.21 4.88 -7.82
CA HIS A 141 11.32 3.89 -6.76
C HIS A 141 10.14 3.95 -5.76
N ASN A 142 9.44 5.09 -5.65
CA ASN A 142 8.22 5.18 -4.85
C ASN A 142 7.10 4.30 -5.42
N ASN A 143 7.08 4.02 -6.72
CA ASN A 143 6.12 3.07 -7.29
C ASN A 143 6.34 1.65 -6.77
N LEU A 144 7.60 1.25 -6.58
CA LEU A 144 7.96 -0.05 -6.00
C LEU A 144 7.62 -0.10 -4.51
N ARG A 145 7.87 0.99 -3.77
CA ARG A 145 7.44 1.12 -2.36
C ARG A 145 5.91 0.97 -2.24
N ILE A 146 5.13 1.63 -3.10
CA ILE A 146 3.67 1.53 -3.12
C ILE A 146 3.21 0.10 -3.43
N SER A 147 3.79 -0.57 -4.44
CA SER A 147 3.47 -1.99 -4.71
C SER A 147 3.70 -2.86 -3.48
N ARG A 148 4.82 -2.67 -2.77
CA ARG A 148 5.14 -3.40 -1.54
C ARG A 148 4.12 -3.13 -0.43
N ILE A 149 3.76 -1.87 -0.21
CA ILE A 149 2.76 -1.47 0.77
C ILE A 149 1.42 -2.16 0.47
N LEU A 150 0.95 -2.09 -0.77
CA LEU A 150 -0.35 -2.67 -1.16
C LEU A 150 -0.37 -4.20 -1.01
N LYS A 151 0.68 -4.89 -1.45
CA LYS A 151 0.81 -6.34 -1.22
C LYS A 151 0.77 -6.68 0.27
N CYS A 152 1.55 -5.96 1.08
CA CYS A 152 1.62 -6.17 2.52
C CYS A 152 0.24 -5.99 3.16
N LEU A 153 -0.46 -4.88 2.86
CA LEU A 153 -1.81 -4.64 3.38
C LEU A 153 -2.78 -5.78 3.05
N SER A 154 -2.64 -6.40 1.87
CA SER A 154 -3.44 -7.58 1.48
C SER A 154 -3.08 -8.85 2.28
N GLU A 155 -1.80 -9.09 2.61
CA GLU A 155 -1.39 -10.21 3.50
C GLU A 155 -2.14 -10.15 4.84
N PHE A 156 -2.29 -8.93 5.39
CA PHE A 156 -2.95 -8.67 6.67
C PHE A 156 -4.48 -8.54 6.58
N GLY A 157 -5.08 -8.68 5.38
CA GLY A 157 -6.53 -8.53 5.19
C GLY A 157 -7.03 -7.08 5.34
N LEU A 158 -6.16 -6.10 5.09
CA LEU A 158 -6.43 -4.67 5.19
C LEU A 158 -6.74 -4.03 3.82
N GLU A 159 -7.30 -4.80 2.88
CA GLU A 159 -7.52 -4.38 1.48
C GLU A 159 -8.44 -3.16 1.31
N ARG A 160 -9.18 -2.77 2.37
CA ARG A 160 -9.91 -1.49 2.43
C ARG A 160 -8.98 -0.30 2.17
N TYR A 161 -7.74 -0.36 2.66
CA TYR A 161 -6.72 0.67 2.41
C TYR A 161 -6.22 0.64 0.97
N ASN A 162 -6.15 -0.53 0.35
CA ASN A 162 -5.78 -0.66 -1.06
C ASN A 162 -6.84 -0.05 -1.97
N ALA A 163 -8.11 -0.36 -1.73
CA ALA A 163 -9.23 0.23 -2.46
C ALA A 163 -9.25 1.76 -2.27
N GLY A 164 -9.11 2.22 -1.03
CA GLY A 164 -9.00 3.64 -0.69
C GLY A 164 -7.91 4.37 -1.45
N PHE A 165 -6.69 3.83 -1.45
CA PHE A 165 -5.54 4.39 -2.16
C PHE A 165 -5.72 4.41 -3.68
N LEU A 166 -6.09 3.27 -4.27
CA LEU A 166 -6.22 3.15 -5.72
C LEU A 166 -7.29 4.10 -6.27
N LEU A 167 -8.46 4.15 -5.62
CA LEU A 167 -9.54 5.01 -6.09
C LEU A 167 -9.25 6.48 -5.85
N PHE A 168 -8.55 6.84 -4.76
CA PHE A 168 -8.11 8.21 -4.55
C PHE A 168 -7.11 8.66 -5.62
N VAL A 169 -6.09 7.85 -5.93
CA VAL A 169 -5.16 8.16 -7.02
C VAL A 169 -5.88 8.23 -8.36
N LEU A 170 -6.87 7.36 -8.60
CA LEU A 170 -7.67 7.42 -9.83
C LEU A 170 -8.44 8.74 -9.94
N TYR A 171 -9.04 9.19 -8.84
CA TYR A 171 -9.71 10.49 -8.74
C TYR A 171 -8.74 11.63 -9.04
N GLU A 172 -7.55 11.62 -8.43
CA GLU A 172 -6.52 12.64 -8.68
C GLU A 172 -6.09 12.68 -10.14
N GLN A 173 -5.94 11.51 -10.77
CA GLN A 173 -5.62 11.41 -12.18
C GLN A 173 -6.79 11.84 -13.06
N SER A 174 -8.03 11.51 -12.71
CA SER A 174 -9.18 11.71 -13.58
C SER A 174 -9.73 13.14 -13.51
N ALA A 175 -10.01 13.64 -12.31
CA ALA A 175 -10.68 14.92 -12.11
C ALA A 175 -9.70 16.10 -12.02
N ASN A 176 -8.55 15.89 -11.37
CA ASN A 176 -7.59 16.96 -11.08
C ASN A 176 -6.42 17.02 -12.07
N ASN A 177 -6.30 16.03 -12.95
CA ASN A 177 -5.21 15.93 -13.92
C ASN A 177 -3.80 15.92 -13.29
N ILE A 178 -3.66 15.39 -12.07
CA ILE A 178 -2.38 15.27 -11.34
C ILE A 178 -2.00 13.81 -11.11
N LEU A 179 -0.74 13.54 -10.74
CA LEU A 179 -0.19 12.17 -10.63
C LEU A 179 -0.34 11.34 -11.92
N ARG A 180 -0.33 12.00 -13.08
CA ARG A 180 -0.51 11.41 -14.41
C ARG A 180 0.79 11.18 -15.19
N SER A 181 1.94 11.13 -14.52
CA SER A 181 3.17 10.78 -15.21
C SER A 181 3.03 9.37 -15.81
N ASN A 182 3.60 9.13 -16.99
CA ASN A 182 3.46 7.83 -17.68
C ASN A 182 3.87 6.66 -16.78
N ILE A 183 4.91 6.84 -15.95
CA ILE A 183 5.39 5.82 -15.02
C ILE A 183 4.35 5.54 -13.92
N LEU A 184 3.75 6.57 -13.32
CA LEU A 184 2.71 6.41 -12.29
C LEU A 184 1.48 5.69 -12.85
N VAL A 185 0.99 6.13 -14.02
CA VAL A 185 -0.17 5.52 -14.69
C VAL A 185 0.12 4.06 -15.04
N ASN A 186 1.29 3.75 -15.62
CA ASN A 186 1.67 2.37 -15.90
C ASN A 186 1.78 1.52 -14.62
N SER A 187 2.32 2.11 -13.53
CA SER A 187 2.47 1.42 -12.25
C SER A 187 1.11 1.08 -11.65
N MET A 188 0.18 2.02 -11.67
CA MET A 188 -1.19 1.81 -11.24
C MET A 188 -1.88 0.70 -12.04
N ASP A 189 -1.90 0.83 -13.36
CA ASP A 189 -2.70 -0.01 -14.26
C ASP A 189 -2.16 -1.45 -14.34
N ARG A 190 -0.83 -1.62 -14.26
CA ARG A 190 -0.17 -2.94 -14.43
C ARG A 190 0.22 -3.62 -13.12
N TRP A 191 0.48 -2.85 -12.06
CA TRP A 191 1.02 -3.39 -10.81
C TRP A 191 0.07 -3.16 -9.64
N TRP A 192 -0.20 -1.91 -9.27
CA TRP A 192 -0.93 -1.59 -8.04
C TRP A 192 -2.36 -2.14 -8.05
N ALA A 193 -3.07 -2.02 -9.17
CA ALA A 193 -4.42 -2.56 -9.32
C ALA A 193 -4.48 -4.10 -9.22
N ASN A 194 -3.34 -4.79 -9.28
CA ASN A 194 -3.28 -6.24 -9.09
C ASN A 194 -2.78 -6.66 -7.70
N CYS A 195 -2.45 -5.71 -6.81
CA CYS A 195 -2.00 -5.96 -5.43
C CYS A 195 -3.17 -6.15 -4.44
N LEU A 196 -4.31 -6.68 -4.90
CA LEU A 196 -5.46 -7.08 -4.09
C LEU A 196 -5.72 -8.54 -4.37
N ARG A 197 -5.96 -9.36 -3.36
CA ARG A 197 -6.32 -10.78 -3.47
C ARG A 197 -7.81 -10.96 -3.77
N ASN A 198 -8.70 -10.13 -3.25
CA ASN A 198 -10.13 -10.19 -3.59
C ASN A 198 -10.34 -10.01 -5.11
N PRO A 199 -10.80 -11.05 -5.85
CA PRO A 199 -10.90 -11.00 -7.30
C PRO A 199 -12.04 -10.10 -7.78
N GLU A 200 -13.14 -9.99 -7.03
CA GLU A 200 -14.29 -9.14 -7.37
C GLU A 200 -13.89 -7.66 -7.26
N GLU A 201 -13.30 -7.25 -6.14
CA GLU A 201 -12.82 -5.88 -5.94
C GLU A 201 -11.72 -5.52 -6.96
N ARG A 202 -10.78 -6.44 -7.20
CA ARG A 202 -9.72 -6.27 -8.20
C ARG A 202 -10.27 -6.06 -9.60
N ALA A 203 -11.26 -6.87 -10.02
CA ALA A 203 -11.88 -6.72 -11.32
C ALA A 203 -12.60 -5.37 -11.44
N TRP A 204 -13.40 -5.00 -10.44
CA TRP A 204 -14.14 -3.74 -10.44
C TRP A 204 -13.22 -2.50 -10.50
N ILE A 205 -12.13 -2.49 -9.73
CA ILE A 205 -11.15 -1.39 -9.76
C ILE A 205 -10.51 -1.29 -11.15
N LYS A 206 -10.13 -2.42 -11.76
CA LYS A 206 -9.52 -2.44 -13.10
C LYS A 206 -10.48 -1.95 -14.18
N ASP A 207 -11.75 -2.34 -14.11
CA ASP A 207 -12.77 -1.85 -15.04
C ASP A 207 -12.99 -0.33 -14.88
N THR A 208 -12.97 0.16 -13.64
CA THR A 208 -13.09 1.60 -13.34
C THR A 208 -11.89 2.37 -13.87
N ILE A 209 -10.67 1.86 -13.68
CA ILE A 209 -9.45 2.42 -14.28
C ILE A 209 -9.59 2.44 -15.80
N GLN A 210 -10.01 1.33 -16.42
CA GLN A 210 -10.15 1.23 -17.87
C GLN A 210 -11.13 2.26 -18.42
N LYS A 211 -12.26 2.51 -17.75
CA LYS A 211 -13.22 3.56 -18.13
C LYS A 211 -12.57 4.95 -18.17
N VAL A 212 -11.74 5.28 -17.17
CA VAL A 212 -10.97 6.54 -17.14
C VAL A 212 -9.93 6.58 -18.26
N ARG A 213 -9.27 5.46 -18.58
CA ARG A 213 -8.23 5.41 -19.62
C ARG A 213 -8.78 5.41 -21.04
N SER A 214 -9.95 4.82 -21.28
CA SER A 214 -10.52 4.63 -22.62
C SER A 214 -10.92 5.93 -23.31
N GLY A 215 -10.88 7.07 -22.61
CA GLY A 215 -10.96 8.38 -23.25
C GLY A 215 -12.32 8.69 -23.88
N SER A 216 -13.40 8.00 -23.48
CA SER A 216 -14.74 8.55 -23.71
C SER A 216 -14.78 9.90 -23.01
N THR A 217 -14.92 10.98 -23.77
CA THR A 217 -14.82 12.38 -23.36
C THR A 217 -15.70 12.77 -22.16
N ASP A 218 -16.62 11.89 -21.75
CA ASP A 218 -17.65 12.16 -20.76
C ASP A 218 -17.45 11.43 -19.42
N TYR A 219 -16.44 10.55 -19.27
CA TYR A 219 -16.22 9.83 -18.01
C TYR A 219 -15.11 10.45 -17.17
N VAL A 220 -15.49 11.11 -16.09
CA VAL A 220 -14.60 11.63 -15.04
C VAL A 220 -14.89 10.89 -13.74
N PHE A 221 -13.88 10.27 -13.15
CA PHE A 221 -13.99 9.69 -11.81
C PHE A 221 -13.81 10.80 -10.76
N THR A 222 -14.91 11.25 -10.16
CA THR A 222 -14.97 12.40 -9.25
C THR A 222 -14.72 12.02 -7.78
N ASP A 223 -14.61 13.02 -6.91
CA ASP A 223 -14.51 12.82 -5.45
C ASP A 223 -15.80 12.18 -4.90
N GLU A 224 -16.97 12.53 -5.44
CA GLU A 224 -18.24 11.89 -5.08
C GLU A 224 -18.25 10.41 -5.46
N ALA A 225 -17.80 10.07 -6.68
CA ALA A 225 -17.70 8.67 -7.11
C ALA A 225 -16.72 7.86 -6.25
N TYR A 226 -15.61 8.49 -5.84
CA TYR A 226 -14.67 7.91 -4.89
C TYR A 226 -15.32 7.60 -3.53
N ARG A 227 -15.97 8.60 -2.93
CA ARG A 227 -16.64 8.46 -1.61
C ARG A 227 -17.78 7.45 -1.65
N ASP A 228 -18.59 7.48 -2.71
CA ASP A 228 -19.71 6.56 -2.89
C ASP A 228 -19.25 5.11 -3.03
N ALA A 229 -18.13 4.86 -3.72
CA ALA A 229 -17.55 3.52 -3.82
C ALA A 229 -17.11 2.99 -2.45
N LEU A 230 -16.42 3.82 -1.64
CA LEU A 230 -15.98 3.43 -0.30
C LEU A 230 -17.16 3.22 0.66
N LYS A 231 -18.17 4.09 0.60
CA LYS A 231 -19.40 3.95 1.38
C LYS A 231 -20.13 2.66 1.04
N ARG A 232 -20.30 2.36 -0.24
CA ARG A 232 -20.93 1.11 -0.71
C ARG A 232 -20.16 -0.12 -0.23
N ARG A 233 -18.83 -0.08 -0.29
CA ARG A 233 -17.97 -1.16 0.23
C ARG A 233 -18.18 -1.38 1.73
N LYS A 234 -18.30 -0.30 2.50
CA LYS A 234 -18.60 -0.37 3.94
C LYS A 234 -19.97 -1.00 4.22
N GLU A 235 -21.00 -0.59 3.47
CA GLU A 235 -22.39 -0.99 3.71
C GLU A 235 -22.70 -2.41 3.21
N THR A 236 -22.10 -2.82 2.09
CA THR A 236 -22.46 -4.06 1.36
C THR A 236 -21.35 -5.09 1.34
N GLY A 237 -20.13 -4.73 1.76
CA GLY A 237 -18.93 -5.54 1.58
C GLY A 237 -18.39 -5.57 0.15
N LYS A 238 -18.99 -4.80 -0.79
CA LYS A 238 -18.64 -4.81 -2.21
C LYS A 238 -18.47 -3.40 -2.78
N LEU A 239 -17.51 -3.24 -3.70
CA LEU A 239 -17.36 -2.01 -4.49
C LEU A 239 -18.40 -1.90 -5.61
N GLN A 240 -18.92 -3.05 -6.06
CA GLN A 240 -19.99 -3.12 -7.06
C GLN A 240 -21.34 -2.74 -6.45
N GLY A 241 -22.15 -2.01 -7.23
CA GLY A 241 -23.55 -1.71 -6.93
C GLY A 241 -24.53 -2.63 -7.61
#